data_AF-A0A958LX69-F1
#
_entry.id   AF-A0A958LX69-F1
#
_cell.length_a   1.000
_cell.length_b   1.000
_cell.length_c   1.000
_cell.angle_alpha   90.00
_cell.angle_beta   90.00
_cell.angle_gamma   90.00
#
_symmetry.space_group_name_H-M   'P 1'
#
loop_
_entity.id
_entity.type
_entity.pdbx_description
1 polymer ?
#
loop_
_entity_poly.entity_id
_entity_poly.type
_entity_poly.pdbx_seq_one_letter_code
_entity_poly.pdbx_strand_id
1 'polypeptide(L)'
;MSEEKTIIKKKRSQNSSRLTLSSKAQRKTSNWINQIEQKLNGMISIKRNDLLNFLLEEMDDNLASSVLDKIKKEKLTGKQKAKWIYQKFLEAEKSGSNIDFDDLVKVAQEDLKKQSKRKLNKNKSHQSSLSKPSENDPLIVK
;
A
#
# COMPACT_ATOMS: atom_id res chain seq x y z
N MET A 1 -47.05 39.62 11.46
CA MET A 1 -46.16 39.23 10.33
C MET A 1 -44.80 38.90 10.93
N SER A 2 -44.58 37.65 11.31
CA SER A 2 -43.35 37.22 12.01
C SER A 2 -42.38 36.66 10.98
N GLU A 3 -41.25 37.34 10.75
CA GLU A 3 -40.21 36.85 9.86
C GLU A 3 -39.36 35.78 10.56
N GLU A 4 -39.57 34.53 10.14
CA GLU A 4 -38.79 33.38 10.54
C GLU A 4 -37.42 33.41 9.85
N LYS A 5 -36.39 33.91 10.56
CA LYS A 5 -35.00 33.91 10.08
C LYS A 5 -34.46 32.48 10.05
N THR A 6 -34.48 31.86 8.88
CA THR A 6 -33.82 30.58 8.62
C THR A 6 -32.30 30.71 8.69
N ILE A 7 -31.70 30.18 9.75
CA ILE A 7 -30.24 30.11 9.90
C ILE A 7 -29.71 29.00 8.97
N ILE A 8 -29.31 29.39 7.76
CA ILE A 8 -28.62 28.48 6.82
C ILE A 8 -27.22 28.21 7.40
N LYS A 9 -27.07 27.04 8.04
CA LYS A 9 -25.77 26.54 8.50
C LYS A 9 -24.87 26.33 7.28
N LYS A 10 -23.90 27.24 7.06
CA LYS A 10 -22.82 27.07 6.08
C LYS A 10 -22.12 25.74 6.33
N LYS A 11 -22.28 24.78 5.40
CA LYS A 11 -21.46 23.57 5.36
C LYS A 11 -20.01 24.03 5.16
N ARG A 12 -19.16 23.85 6.17
CA ARG A 12 -17.71 24.02 6.01
C ARG A 12 -17.26 23.07 4.90
N SER A 13 -16.71 23.61 3.82
CA SER A 13 -15.99 22.80 2.84
C SER A 13 -14.81 22.17 3.57
N GLN A 14 -14.88 20.88 3.81
CA GLN A 14 -13.82 20.15 4.49
C GLN A 14 -12.70 19.98 3.46
N ASN A 15 -11.71 20.85 3.52
CA ASN A 15 -10.53 20.77 2.66
C ASN A 15 -9.85 19.43 2.97
N SER A 16 -9.86 18.49 2.02
CA SER A 16 -9.55 17.07 2.27
C SER A 16 -8.06 16.77 2.31
N SER A 17 -7.25 17.65 2.90
CA SER A 17 -5.80 17.47 3.04
C SER A 17 -5.43 16.58 4.25
N ARG A 18 -6.38 15.79 4.76
CA ARG A 18 -6.15 14.90 5.91
C ARG A 18 -5.44 13.64 5.45
N LEU A 19 -4.16 13.49 5.83
CA LEU A 19 -3.39 12.27 5.61
C LEU A 19 -4.00 11.09 6.39
N THR A 20 -4.67 10.21 5.64
CA THR A 20 -5.19 8.94 6.12
C THR A 20 -4.14 7.86 5.89
N LEU A 21 -3.66 7.27 6.98
CA LEU A 21 -2.76 6.13 6.92
C LEU A 21 -3.56 4.85 6.75
N SER A 22 -3.03 3.89 5.99
CA SER A 22 -3.56 2.52 5.99
C SER A 22 -3.42 1.90 7.39
N SER A 23 -4.24 0.91 7.71
CA SER A 23 -4.20 0.22 9.02
C SER A 23 -2.80 -0.33 9.35
N LYS A 24 -2.10 -0.87 8.35
CA LYS A 24 -0.72 -1.34 8.48
C LYS A 24 0.26 -0.21 8.78
N ALA A 25 0.11 0.93 8.11
CA ALA A 25 0.93 2.11 8.37
C ALA A 25 0.65 2.69 9.76
N GLN A 26 -0.61 2.78 10.18
CA GLN A 26 -1.00 3.23 11.51
C GLN A 26 -0.33 2.40 12.61
N ARG A 27 -0.39 1.06 12.52
CA ARG A 27 0.28 0.18 13.49
C ARG A 27 1.79 0.41 13.55
N LYS A 28 2.44 0.58 12.40
CA LYS A 28 3.89 0.90 12.36
C LYS A 28 4.19 2.22 13.05
N THR A 29 3.42 3.27 12.74
CA THR A 29 3.60 4.58 13.35
C THR A 29 3.40 4.54 14.86
N SER A 30 2.37 3.83 15.36
CA SER A 30 2.17 3.63 16.80
C SER A 30 3.35 2.89 17.45
N ASN A 31 3.86 1.84 16.80
CA ASN A 31 5.04 1.14 17.33
C ASN A 31 6.27 2.04 17.39
N TRP A 32 6.49 2.89 16.39
CA TRP A 32 7.60 3.85 16.40
C TRP A 32 7.45 4.91 17.49
N ILE A 33 6.25 5.45 17.71
CA ILE A 33 5.98 6.38 18.81
C ILE A 33 6.33 5.74 20.15
N ASN A 34 5.82 4.53 20.41
CA ASN A 34 6.11 3.80 21.65
C ASN A 34 7.61 3.55 21.83
N GLN A 35 8.34 3.22 20.76
CA GLN A 35 9.79 3.04 20.81
C GLN A 35 10.53 4.34 21.17
N ILE A 36 10.08 5.48 20.66
CA ILE A 36 10.65 6.79 20.98
C ILE A 36 10.38 7.13 22.44
N GLU A 37 9.13 6.99 22.90
CA GLU A 37 8.75 7.25 24.29
C GLU A 37 9.54 6.36 25.26
N GLN A 38 9.76 5.08 24.92
CA GLN A 38 10.59 4.18 25.71
C GLN A 38 12.07 4.58 25.72
N LYS A 39 12.67 4.90 24.56
CA LYS A 39 14.09 5.27 24.47
C LYS A 39 14.41 6.61 25.13
N LEU A 40 13.43 7.51 25.15
CA LEU A 40 13.55 8.82 25.79
C LEU A 40 12.93 8.83 27.20
N ASN A 41 12.62 7.67 27.78
CA ASN A 41 12.04 7.51 29.12
C ASN A 41 10.83 8.44 29.39
N GLY A 42 9.98 8.67 28.39
CA GLY A 42 8.82 9.56 28.49
C GLY A 42 9.14 11.05 28.56
N MET A 43 10.40 11.45 28.36
CA MET A 43 10.82 12.86 28.38
C MET A 43 10.14 13.69 27.29
N ILE A 44 9.76 13.05 26.17
CA ILE A 44 9.08 13.69 25.05
C ILE A 44 7.90 12.83 24.63
N SER A 45 6.72 13.43 24.50
CA SER A 45 5.56 12.82 23.85
C SER A 45 5.43 13.37 22.44
N ILE A 46 5.43 12.48 21.45
CA ILE A 46 5.38 12.83 20.04
C ILE A 46 4.02 12.43 19.48
N LYS A 47 3.33 13.36 18.82
CA LYS A 47 2.08 13.02 18.12
C LYS A 47 2.41 12.37 16.79
N ARG A 48 1.48 11.55 16.30
CA ARG A 48 1.58 10.89 15.00
C ARG A 48 1.96 11.83 13.85
N ASN A 49 1.38 13.02 13.79
CA ASN A 49 1.65 13.97 12.70
C ASN A 49 3.07 14.52 12.79
N ASP A 50 3.56 14.80 14.00
CA ASP A 50 4.92 15.32 14.23
C ASP A 50 5.93 14.29 13.73
N LEU A 51 5.77 13.01 14.11
CA LEU A 51 6.62 11.93 13.62
C LEU A 51 6.60 11.80 12.09
N LEU A 52 5.43 11.94 11.46
CA LEU A 52 5.35 11.87 10.00
C LEU A 52 6.04 13.06 9.33
N ASN A 53 5.93 14.26 9.90
CA ASN A 53 6.62 15.43 9.38
C ASN A 53 8.13 15.26 9.52
N PHE A 54 8.64 14.84 10.68
CA PHE A 54 10.07 14.54 10.86
C PHE A 54 10.58 13.52 9.83
N LEU A 55 9.82 12.46 9.58
CA LEU A 55 10.20 11.47 8.57
C LEU A 55 10.19 12.04 7.16
N LEU A 56 9.26 12.94 6.83
CA LEU A 56 9.19 13.55 5.50
C LEU A 56 10.28 14.60 5.28
N GLU A 57 10.66 15.34 6.33
CA GLU A 57 11.75 16.32 6.29
C GLU A 57 13.12 15.65 6.15
N GLU A 58 13.29 14.46 6.72
CA GLU A 58 14.54 13.67 6.60
C GLU A 58 14.63 12.91 5.26
N MET A 59 13.51 12.73 4.55
CA MET A 59 13.51 12.04 3.26
C MET A 59 14.05 12.96 2.16
N ASP A 60 14.76 12.36 1.20
CA ASP A 60 15.19 13.06 -0.01
C ASP A 60 14.01 13.72 -0.74
N ASP A 61 14.25 14.91 -1.32
CA ASP A 61 13.27 15.63 -2.14
C ASP A 61 12.71 14.76 -3.29
N ASN A 62 13.53 13.81 -3.78
CA ASN A 62 13.18 12.91 -4.86
C ASN A 62 12.75 11.54 -4.32
N LEU A 63 11.53 11.11 -4.68
CA LEU A 63 11.07 9.76 -4.37
C LEU A 63 11.93 8.71 -5.08
N ALA A 64 12.36 7.69 -4.34
CA ALA A 64 13.04 6.52 -4.90
C ALA A 64 12.18 5.84 -5.99
N SER A 65 12.82 5.40 -7.07
CA SER A 65 12.18 4.71 -8.21
C SER A 65 11.31 3.52 -7.78
N SER A 66 11.76 2.76 -6.78
CA SER A 66 11.01 1.63 -6.23
C SER A 66 9.67 2.02 -5.57
N VAL A 67 9.56 3.25 -5.03
CA VAL A 67 8.32 3.79 -4.45
C VAL A 67 7.39 4.22 -5.57
N LEU A 68 7.92 4.88 -6.61
CA LEU A 68 7.15 5.24 -7.80
C LEU A 68 6.53 4.00 -8.47
N ASP A 69 7.29 2.91 -8.58
CA ASP A 69 6.79 1.66 -9.15
C ASP A 69 5.68 1.02 -8.32
N LYS A 70 5.76 1.10 -6.98
CA LYS A 70 4.68 0.64 -6.10
C LYS A 70 3.43 1.49 -6.26
N ILE A 71 3.58 2.81 -6.34
CA ILE A 71 2.45 3.73 -6.57
C ILE A 71 1.80 3.42 -7.91
N LYS A 72 2.59 3.25 -8.99
CA LYS A 72 2.08 2.85 -10.30
C LYS A 72 1.27 1.55 -10.19
N LYS A 73 1.79 0.53 -9.51
CA LYS A 73 1.10 -0.76 -9.36
C LYS A 73 -0.18 -0.70 -8.54
N GLU A 74 -0.19 0.06 -7.44
CA GLU A 74 -1.33 0.11 -6.53
C GLU A 74 -2.41 1.10 -6.98
N LYS A 75 -2.03 2.15 -7.72
CA LYS A 75 -2.93 3.28 -8.04
C LYS A 75 -3.30 3.39 -9.51
N LEU A 76 -2.50 2.89 -10.47
CA LEU A 76 -2.96 2.87 -11.86
C LEU A 76 -3.88 1.68 -12.11
N THR A 77 -5.18 1.95 -12.10
CA THR A 77 -6.20 1.02 -12.60
C THR A 77 -6.09 0.87 -14.12
N GLY A 78 -6.59 -0.25 -14.69
CA GLY A 78 -6.59 -0.47 -16.14
C GLY A 78 -7.26 0.66 -16.92
N LYS A 79 -8.33 1.26 -16.37
CA LYS A 79 -9.00 2.44 -16.95
C LYS A 79 -8.09 3.67 -17.00
N GLN A 80 -7.32 3.93 -15.95
CA GLN A 80 -6.37 5.05 -15.93
C GLN A 80 -5.18 4.80 -16.87
N LYS A 81 -4.71 3.54 -16.96
CA LYS A 81 -3.70 3.14 -17.96
C LYS A 81 -4.20 3.38 -19.37
N ALA A 82 -5.41 2.93 -19.71
CA ALA A 82 -6.01 3.15 -21.02
C ALA A 82 -6.17 4.64 -21.33
N LYS A 83 -6.65 5.44 -20.36
CA LYS A 83 -6.75 6.89 -20.52
C LYS A 83 -5.39 7.54 -20.76
N TRP A 84 -4.36 7.10 -20.03
CA TRP A 84 -3.00 7.59 -20.19
C TRP A 84 -2.41 7.21 -21.56
N ILE A 85 -2.58 5.96 -22.01
CA ILE A 85 -2.14 5.50 -23.34
C ILE A 85 -2.78 6.34 -24.44
N TYR A 86 -4.11 6.50 -24.39
CA TYR A 86 -4.85 7.28 -25.37
C TYR A 86 -4.40 8.75 -25.40
N GLN A 87 -4.20 9.35 -24.22
CA GLN A 87 -3.72 10.72 -24.14
C GLN A 87 -2.30 10.87 -24.70
N LYS A 88 -1.42 9.90 -24.43
CA LYS A 88 -0.05 9.90 -24.97
C LYS A 88 -0.03 9.73 -26.49
N PHE A 89 -0.92 8.89 -27.03
CA PHE A 89 -1.10 8.74 -28.46
C PHE A 89 -1.53 10.07 -29.11
N LEU A 90 -2.53 10.76 -28.54
CA LEU A 90 -2.98 12.07 -29.05
C LEU A 90 -1.89 13.15 -28.95
N GLU A 91 -1.07 13.14 -27.90
CA GLU A 91 0.07 14.05 -27.75
C GLU A 91 1.15 13.78 -28.81
N ALA A 92 1.40 12.51 -29.14
CA ALA A 92 2.34 12.09 -30.16
C ALA A 92 1.88 12.54 -31.57
N GLU A 93 0.61 12.30 -31.89
CA GLU A 93 0.00 12.70 -33.16
C GLU A 93 0.09 14.22 -33.37
N LYS A 94 -0.20 15.01 -32.32
CA LYS A 94 -0.11 16.48 -32.36
C LYS A 94 1.32 17.00 -32.49
N SER A 95 2.28 16.30 -31.91
CA SER A 95 3.71 16.67 -31.97
C SER A 95 4.41 16.13 -33.22
N GLY A 96 3.70 15.43 -34.11
CA GLY A 96 4.27 14.79 -35.29
C GLY A 96 5.21 13.63 -34.96
N SER A 97 5.20 13.15 -33.71
CA SER A 97 6.00 12.02 -33.27
C SER A 97 5.24 10.73 -33.58
N ASN A 98 5.86 9.84 -34.36
CA ASN A 98 5.28 8.53 -34.63
C ASN A 98 5.58 7.60 -33.45
N ILE A 99 4.68 7.58 -32.46
CA ILE A 99 4.75 6.64 -31.34
C ILE A 99 3.79 5.49 -31.64
N ASP A 100 4.33 4.27 -31.71
CA ASP A 100 3.51 3.07 -31.93
C ASP A 100 2.62 2.79 -30.70
N PHE A 101 1.34 2.55 -30.97
CA PHE A 101 0.35 2.25 -29.94
C PHE A 101 0.71 0.95 -29.20
N ASP A 102 1.22 -0.05 -29.92
CA ASP A 102 1.62 -1.32 -29.32
C ASP A 102 2.79 -1.15 -28.34
N ASP A 103 3.70 -0.20 -28.61
CA ASP A 103 4.78 0.13 -27.70
C ASP A 103 4.30 0.88 -26.46
N LEU A 104 3.32 1.79 -26.60
CA LEU A 104 2.65 2.41 -25.44
C LEU A 104 1.93 1.38 -24.56
N VAL A 105 1.27 0.40 -25.19
CA VAL A 105 0.59 -0.69 -24.50
C VAL A 105 1.60 -1.58 -23.77
N LYS A 106 2.73 -1.93 -24.40
CA LYS A 106 3.81 -2.69 -23.75
C LYS A 106 4.36 -1.95 -22.53
N VAL A 107 4.67 -0.67 -22.65
CA VAL A 107 5.14 0.17 -21.52
C VAL A 107 4.13 0.16 -20.37
N ALA A 108 2.83 0.18 -20.66
CA ALA A 108 1.78 0.11 -19.65
C ALA A 108 1.56 -1.30 -19.05
N GLN A 109 1.96 -2.36 -19.77
CA GLN A 109 1.73 -3.77 -19.43
C GLN A 109 2.94 -4.53 -18.86
N GLU A 110 4.18 -4.13 -19.16
CA GLU A 110 5.40 -4.81 -18.70
C GLU A 110 5.48 -4.95 -17.16
N ASP A 111 4.73 -4.13 -16.44
CA ASP A 111 4.59 -4.20 -14.98
C ASP A 111 3.86 -5.45 -14.44
N LEU A 112 3.07 -6.16 -15.28
CA LEU A 112 2.25 -7.31 -14.86
C LEU A 112 2.99 -8.66 -15.03
N LYS A 113 3.85 -8.79 -16.04
CA LYS A 113 4.43 -10.10 -16.43
C LYS A 113 5.46 -10.64 -15.43
N LYS A 114 6.04 -9.80 -14.57
CA LYS A 114 7.00 -10.23 -13.52
C LYS A 114 6.36 -10.93 -12.31
N GLN A 115 5.02 -10.93 -12.16
CA GLN A 115 4.35 -11.57 -11.02
C GLN A 115 3.84 -13.00 -11.29
N SER A 116 3.72 -13.44 -12.54
CA SER A 116 3.16 -14.77 -12.86
C SER A 116 4.12 -15.93 -12.56
N LYS A 117 5.44 -15.73 -12.58
CA LYS A 117 6.42 -16.82 -12.43
C LYS A 117 6.82 -17.20 -10.99
N ARG A 118 6.24 -16.57 -9.95
CA ARG A 118 6.64 -16.83 -8.54
C ARG A 118 5.72 -17.76 -7.74
N LYS A 119 4.71 -18.38 -8.36
CA LYS A 119 3.83 -19.37 -7.69
C LYS A 119 3.80 -20.71 -8.43
N LEU A 120 4.92 -21.41 -8.50
CA LEU A 120 4.92 -22.86 -8.72
C LEU A 120 6.27 -23.45 -8.29
N ASN A 121 6.44 -23.72 -6.99
CA ASN A 121 7.29 -24.81 -6.49
C ASN A 121 7.29 -24.86 -4.96
N LYS A 122 6.39 -25.68 -4.43
CA LYS A 122 6.40 -26.42 -3.16
C LYS A 122 5.09 -27.20 -3.22
N ASN A 123 5.10 -28.47 -3.58
CA ASN A 123 5.42 -29.53 -2.64
C ASN A 123 6.01 -30.75 -3.36
N LYS A 124 7.23 -31.13 -2.97
CA LYS A 124 7.82 -32.44 -3.25
C LYS A 124 7.91 -33.19 -1.92
N SER A 125 7.27 -34.36 -1.90
CA SER A 125 7.63 -35.59 -1.18
C SER A 125 8.30 -35.52 0.20
N HIS A 126 7.59 -36.00 1.22
CA HIS A 126 8.02 -36.89 2.30
C HIS A 126 6.71 -37.42 2.92
N GLN A 127 6.50 -38.68 3.31
CA GLN A 127 7.25 -39.94 3.26
C GLN A 127 6.19 -41.03 3.57
N SER A 128 6.30 -42.19 2.93
CA SER A 128 5.81 -43.50 3.41
C SER A 128 6.31 -43.74 4.85
N SER A 129 5.69 -44.47 5.77
CA SER A 129 4.94 -45.73 5.75
C SER A 129 4.59 -46.13 7.20
N LEU A 130 3.54 -46.96 7.40
CA LEU A 130 3.33 -48.03 8.42
C LEU A 130 3.78 -47.76 9.88
N SER A 131 2.95 -47.89 10.93
CA SER A 131 2.33 -49.15 11.42
C SER A 131 1.39 -48.87 12.62
N LYS A 132 0.26 -49.59 12.73
CA LYS A 132 -0.44 -49.90 14.01
C LYS A 132 0.13 -51.22 14.57
N PRO A 133 0.15 -51.49 15.91
CA PRO A 133 -1.01 -52.07 16.64
C PRO A 133 -1.14 -51.61 18.13
N SER A 134 -2.35 -51.48 18.69
CA SER A 134 -3.02 -52.42 19.64
C SER A 134 -2.77 -52.17 21.15
N GLU A 135 -3.80 -51.62 21.80
CA GLU A 135 -4.47 -52.07 23.04
C GLU A 135 -3.68 -52.83 24.15
N ASN A 136 -3.51 -52.17 25.32
CA ASN A 136 -3.93 -52.60 26.69
C ASN A 136 -3.08 -51.97 27.83
N ASP A 137 -3.77 -51.38 28.82
CA ASP A 137 -3.32 -50.94 30.16
C ASP A 137 -2.92 -52.14 31.09
N PRO A 138 -2.43 -52.01 32.38
CA PRO A 138 -2.47 -50.85 33.30
C PRO A 138 -1.23 -50.58 34.22
N LEU A 139 -1.34 -49.44 34.92
CA LEU A 139 -0.81 -48.99 36.23
C LEU A 139 -0.12 -50.02 37.17
N ILE A 140 1.12 -49.71 37.61
CA ILE A 140 1.60 -49.96 38.99
C ILE A 140 2.44 -48.75 39.46
N VAL A 141 2.00 -48.15 40.57
CA VAL A 141 2.72 -47.15 41.38
C VAL A 141 3.60 -47.90 42.39
N LYS A 142 4.81 -47.40 42.63
CA LYS A 142 5.61 -47.71 43.82
C LYS A 142 6.01 -46.40 44.50
#